data_AF-A0A246BCD3-F1
#
_entry.id   AF-A0A246BCD3-F1
#
_cell.length_a   1.000
_cell.length_b   1.000
_cell.length_c   1.000
_cell.angle_alpha   90.00
_cell.angle_beta   90.00
_cell.angle_gamma   90.00
#
_symmetry.space_group_name_H-M   'P 1'
#
loop_
_entity.id
_entity.type
_entity.pdbx_description
1 polymer ?
#
loop_
_entity_poly.entity_id
_entity_poly.type
_entity_poly.pdbx_seq_one_letter_code
_entity_poly.pdbx_strand_id
1 'polypeptide(L)'
;MHTEKRHRHIHILLNRVDEKGKLLKDHHIGKKAQWAAHRVAEKNELVSAKQMRIDKIRASESFEFDSKNLRKEMFRKHLNVMATKPNTMEKYLSEMLKKEIKFIPTINKQGDLQGFRVRDMESQTEMKASDVHRNMGLKKLLDSGLFFQDDNFNLSNPMHELNQKSIQNFKKELEMIALQNKILLESKTSETKIVDKIERKIIERSTFRR
;
A
#
# COMPACT_ATOMS: atom_id res chain seq x y z
N MET A 1 25.12 -18.70 47.85
CA MET A 1 25.55 -17.90 46.69
C MET A 1 26.09 -18.88 45.66
N HIS A 2 25.52 -18.95 44.46
CA HIS A 2 25.99 -19.89 43.43
C HIS A 2 27.06 -19.23 42.56
N THR A 3 28.18 -19.94 42.38
CA THR A 3 29.37 -19.53 41.61
C THR A 3 29.57 -20.33 40.32
N GLU A 4 28.67 -21.28 40.02
CA GLU A 4 28.77 -22.19 38.86
C GLU A 4 28.60 -21.50 37.48
N LYS A 5 28.05 -20.28 37.45
CA LYS A 5 27.93 -19.46 36.23
C LYS A 5 28.67 -18.14 36.39
N ARG A 6 29.06 -17.53 35.27
CA ARG A 6 29.68 -16.18 35.23
C ARG A 6 28.84 -15.11 35.95
N HIS A 7 27.55 -15.35 36.14
CA HIS A 7 26.64 -14.49 36.89
C HIS A 7 26.50 -15.00 38.33
N ARG A 8 26.78 -14.12 39.30
CA ARG A 8 26.63 -14.43 40.73
C ARG A 8 25.15 -14.34 41.12
N HIS A 9 24.57 -15.44 41.61
CA HIS A 9 23.17 -15.49 42.04
C HIS A 9 23.06 -15.55 43.57
N ILE A 10 22.18 -14.70 44.12
CA ILE A 10 21.81 -14.68 45.54
C ILE A 10 20.35 -15.11 45.65
N HIS A 11 20.08 -16.15 46.43
CA HIS A 11 18.73 -16.55 46.83
C HIS A 11 18.44 -15.96 48.20
N ILE A 12 17.31 -15.27 48.34
CA ILE A 12 16.85 -14.73 49.61
C ILE A 12 15.57 -15.48 49.97
N LEU A 13 15.60 -16.20 51.08
CA LEU A 13 14.42 -16.82 51.68
C LEU A 13 13.87 -15.85 52.72
N LEU A 14 12.60 -15.44 52.56
CA LEU A 14 11.93 -14.51 53.46
C LEU A 14 10.61 -15.13 53.92
N ASN A 15 10.33 -15.01 55.21
CA ASN A 15 9.02 -15.37 55.74
C ASN A 15 7.98 -14.36 55.22
N ARG A 16 6.81 -14.88 54.83
CA ARG A 16 5.69 -14.08 54.30
C ARG A 16 4.60 -13.85 55.36
N VAL A 17 4.83 -14.29 56.60
CA VAL A 17 3.91 -14.14 57.71
C VAL A 17 4.22 -12.83 58.43
N ASP A 18 3.21 -11.96 58.51
CA ASP A 18 3.24 -10.73 59.30
C ASP A 18 3.20 -11.06 60.80
N GLU A 19 3.54 -10.10 61.66
CA GLU A 19 3.56 -10.22 63.13
C GLU A 19 2.19 -10.66 63.70
N LYS A 20 1.11 -10.38 62.97
CA LYS A 20 -0.27 -10.78 63.29
C LYS A 20 -0.67 -12.15 62.75
N GLY A 21 0.28 -12.95 62.25
CA GLY A 21 0.02 -14.27 61.67
C GLY A 21 -0.61 -14.24 60.27
N LYS A 22 -0.72 -13.08 59.63
CA LYS A 22 -1.37 -12.93 58.33
C LYS A 22 -0.36 -13.10 57.19
N LEU A 23 -0.72 -13.86 56.16
CA LEU A 23 0.11 -14.00 54.96
C LEU A 23 0.07 -12.74 54.09
N LEU A 24 1.24 -12.21 53.73
CA LEU A 24 1.35 -11.15 52.73
C LEU A 24 0.92 -11.68 51.35
N LYS A 25 0.17 -10.88 50.61
CA LYS A 25 -0.29 -11.22 49.26
C LYS A 25 0.89 -11.26 48.29
N ASP A 26 1.02 -12.34 47.55
CA ASP A 26 2.11 -12.58 46.58
C ASP A 26 1.78 -12.16 45.14
N HIS A 27 0.56 -11.68 44.91
CA HIS A 27 0.16 -11.22 43.58
C HIS A 27 1.15 -10.20 43.03
N HIS A 28 1.65 -10.49 41.83
CA HIS A 28 2.60 -9.65 41.10
C HIS A 28 3.95 -9.42 41.80
N ILE A 29 4.37 -10.26 42.77
CA ILE A 29 5.63 -10.09 43.49
C ILE A 29 6.85 -10.03 42.55
N GLY A 30 6.88 -10.85 41.49
CA GLY A 30 7.92 -10.80 40.47
C GLY A 30 7.97 -9.46 39.72
N LYS A 31 6.80 -8.89 39.36
CA LYS A 31 6.73 -7.56 38.71
C LYS A 31 7.19 -6.46 39.67
N LYS A 32 6.80 -6.54 40.95
CA LYS A 32 7.22 -5.60 42.00
C LYS A 32 8.73 -5.68 42.25
N ALA A 33 9.31 -6.88 42.31
CA ALA A 33 10.73 -7.10 42.45
C ALA A 33 11.51 -6.52 41.26
N GLN A 34 11.04 -6.73 40.02
CA GLN A 34 11.63 -6.11 38.83
C GLN A 34 11.62 -4.57 38.89
N TRP A 35 10.53 -3.96 39.38
CA TRP A 35 10.45 -2.51 39.59
C TRP A 35 11.39 -2.02 40.69
N ALA A 36 11.49 -2.75 41.81
CA ALA A 36 12.40 -2.41 42.89
C ALA A 36 13.87 -2.48 42.41
N ALA A 37 14.25 -3.55 41.73
CA ALA A 37 15.58 -3.69 41.13
C ALA A 37 15.89 -2.58 40.13
N HIS A 38 14.91 -2.20 39.29
CA HIS A 38 15.08 -1.08 38.36
C HIS A 38 15.34 0.25 39.08
N ARG A 39 14.57 0.58 40.13
CA ARG A 39 14.78 1.80 40.92
C ARG A 39 16.13 1.83 41.63
N VAL A 40 16.58 0.68 42.15
CA VAL A 40 17.91 0.58 42.75
C VAL A 40 18.99 0.80 41.69
N ALA A 41 18.86 0.19 40.51
CA ALA A 41 19.79 0.40 39.41
C ALA A 41 19.84 1.88 38.97
N GLU A 42 18.68 2.53 38.79
CA GLU A 42 18.57 3.94 38.43
C GLU A 42 19.25 4.85 39.46
N LYS A 43 19.03 4.62 40.76
CA LYS A 43 19.71 5.36 41.85
C LYS A 43 21.23 5.20 41.85
N ASN A 44 21.75 4.15 41.25
CA ASN A 44 23.18 3.88 41.12
C ASN A 44 23.71 4.17 39.72
N GLU A 45 22.93 4.87 38.88
CA GLU A 45 23.30 5.20 37.49
C GLU A 45 23.59 3.96 36.62
N LEU A 46 22.97 2.82 36.96
CA LEU A 46 23.11 1.55 36.25
C LEU A 46 21.94 1.28 35.31
N VAL A 47 22.25 0.74 34.13
CA VAL A 47 21.22 0.34 33.16
C VAL A 47 20.62 -1.01 33.57
N SER A 48 19.32 -1.01 33.85
CA SER A 48 18.58 -2.24 34.15
C SER A 48 18.04 -2.91 32.89
N ALA A 49 17.84 -4.23 32.95
CA ALA A 49 17.17 -4.99 31.89
C ALA A 49 15.74 -4.48 31.59
N LYS A 50 15.08 -3.86 32.57
CA LYS A 50 13.76 -3.26 32.41
C LYS A 50 13.83 -1.96 31.60
N GLN A 51 14.83 -1.12 31.89
CA GLN A 51 15.09 0.11 31.15
C GLN A 51 15.33 -0.20 29.66
N MET A 52 16.23 -1.15 29.36
CA MET A 52 16.47 -1.58 27.98
C MET A 52 15.20 -2.06 27.26
N ARG A 53 14.31 -2.76 27.97
CA ARG A 53 13.01 -3.18 27.40
C ARG A 53 12.12 -1.98 27.10
N ILE A 54 12.02 -1.02 28.01
CA ILE A 54 11.21 0.19 27.84
C ILE A 54 11.75 1.02 26.66
N ASP A 55 13.07 1.22 26.58
CA ASP A 55 13.68 2.00 25.50
C ASP A 55 13.51 1.32 24.14
N LYS A 56 13.61 -0.01 24.11
CA LYS A 56 13.33 -0.78 22.89
C LYS A 56 11.88 -0.65 22.43
N ILE A 57 10.94 -0.66 23.36
CA ILE A 57 9.51 -0.44 23.06
C ILE A 57 9.30 0.98 22.54
N ARG A 58 9.83 2.00 23.23
CA ARG A 58 9.72 3.41 22.81
C ARG A 58 10.33 3.65 21.43
N ALA A 59 11.51 3.10 21.16
CA ALA A 59 12.17 3.20 19.86
C ALA A 59 11.36 2.49 18.76
N SER A 60 10.71 1.35 19.07
CA SER A 60 9.80 0.70 18.13
C SER A 60 8.52 1.49 17.90
N GLU A 61 7.97 2.15 18.92
CA GLU A 61 6.77 2.98 18.82
C GLU A 61 7.02 4.25 17.97
N SER A 62 8.17 4.91 18.14
CA SER A 62 8.54 6.06 17.30
C SER A 62 8.75 5.66 15.85
N PHE A 63 9.48 4.56 15.60
CA PHE A 63 9.67 4.02 14.25
C PHE A 63 8.35 3.58 13.60
N GLU A 64 7.45 2.97 14.38
CA GLU A 64 6.12 2.62 13.90
C GLU A 64 5.28 3.85 13.55
N PHE A 65 5.38 4.94 14.32
CA PHE A 65 4.66 6.18 14.03
C PHE A 65 5.12 6.80 12.72
N ASP A 66 6.44 6.92 12.52
CA ASP A 66 7.03 7.43 11.29
C ASP A 66 6.70 6.52 10.10
N SER A 67 6.78 5.21 10.27
CA SER A 67 6.37 4.24 9.24
C SER A 67 4.89 4.34 8.91
N LYS A 68 4.00 4.56 9.89
CA LYS A 68 2.55 4.73 9.65
C LYS A 68 2.27 5.99 8.83
N ASN A 69 2.95 7.10 9.12
CA ASN A 69 2.79 8.34 8.36
C ASN A 69 3.31 8.19 6.92
N LEU A 70 4.49 7.60 6.76
CA LEU A 70 5.05 7.29 5.44
C LEU A 70 4.10 6.41 4.62
N ARG A 71 3.54 5.35 5.22
CA ARG A 71 2.56 4.48 4.55
C ARG A 71 1.32 5.24 4.09
N LYS A 72 0.78 6.13 4.95
CA LYS A 72 -0.37 6.96 4.59
C LYS A 72 -0.05 7.88 3.42
N GLU A 73 1.14 8.48 3.41
CA GLU A 73 1.56 9.36 2.32
C GLU A 73 1.71 8.60 1.01
N MET A 74 2.40 7.46 1.03
CA MET A 74 2.56 6.60 -0.15
C MET A 74 1.20 6.16 -0.69
N PHE A 75 0.27 5.80 0.20
CA PHE A 75 -1.08 5.42 -0.20
C PHE A 75 -1.86 6.61 -0.79
N ARG A 76 -1.70 7.82 -0.25
CA ARG A 76 -2.30 9.04 -0.81
C ARG A 76 -1.79 9.32 -2.23
N LYS A 77 -0.48 9.18 -2.46
CA LYS A 77 0.12 9.29 -3.80
C LYS A 77 -0.49 8.22 -4.75
N HIS A 78 -0.65 6.98 -4.29
CA HIS A 78 -1.34 5.93 -5.04
C HIS A 78 -2.79 6.30 -5.40
N LEU A 79 -3.59 6.79 -4.46
CA LEU A 79 -4.97 7.21 -4.72
C LEU A 79 -5.05 8.31 -5.77
N ASN A 80 -4.14 9.30 -5.72
CA ASN A 80 -4.07 10.36 -6.72
C ASN A 80 -3.77 9.81 -8.12
N VAL A 81 -2.86 8.84 -8.23
CA VAL A 81 -2.58 8.20 -9.52
C VAL A 81 -3.78 7.36 -9.99
N MET A 82 -4.43 6.59 -9.12
CA MET A 82 -5.64 5.84 -9.47
C MET A 82 -6.78 6.74 -9.94
N ALA A 83 -6.92 7.95 -9.40
CA ALA A 83 -7.92 8.92 -9.82
C ALA A 83 -7.76 9.37 -11.29
N THR A 84 -6.53 9.32 -11.83
CA THR A 84 -6.26 9.60 -13.25
C THR A 84 -6.66 8.45 -14.19
N LYS A 85 -7.16 7.33 -13.62
CA LYS A 85 -7.56 6.10 -14.34
C LYS A 85 -6.49 5.62 -15.34
N PRO A 86 -5.31 5.20 -14.86
CA PRO A 86 -4.36 4.51 -15.71
C PRO A 86 -4.98 3.19 -16.19
N ASN A 87 -4.91 2.93 -17.49
CA ASN A 87 -5.43 1.68 -18.08
C ASN A 87 -4.43 0.53 -17.95
N THR A 88 -3.13 0.85 -17.96
CA THR A 88 -2.04 -0.14 -18.03
C THR A 88 -1.16 -0.05 -16.80
N MET A 89 -0.53 -1.17 -16.45
CA MET A 89 0.38 -1.24 -15.32
C MET A 89 1.61 -0.37 -15.55
N GLU A 90 2.15 -0.34 -16.76
CA GLU A 90 3.33 0.44 -17.13
C GLU A 90 3.07 1.95 -16.97
N LYS A 91 1.87 2.40 -17.36
CA LYS A 91 1.44 3.79 -17.14
C LYS A 91 1.29 4.09 -15.65
N TYR A 92 0.70 3.16 -14.89
CA TYR A 92 0.61 3.32 -13.44
C TYR A 92 2.00 3.43 -12.77
N LEU A 93 2.94 2.53 -13.12
CA LEU A 93 4.28 2.50 -12.55
C LEU A 93 5.09 3.77 -12.88
N SER A 94 4.95 4.28 -14.10
CA SER A 94 5.61 5.53 -14.51
C SER A 94 5.04 6.77 -13.80
N GLU A 95 3.73 6.85 -13.60
CA GLU A 95 3.11 7.93 -12.82
C GLU A 95 3.49 7.86 -11.33
N MET A 96 3.58 6.65 -10.76
CA MET A 96 4.08 6.48 -9.38
C MET A 96 5.55 6.91 -9.25
N LEU A 97 6.38 6.62 -10.26
CA LEU A 97 7.78 7.04 -10.28
C LEU A 97 7.91 8.57 -10.31
N LYS A 98 7.05 9.26 -11.07
CA LYS A 98 6.97 10.73 -11.06
C LYS A 98 6.57 11.32 -9.70
N LYS A 99 5.91 10.52 -8.85
CA LYS A 99 5.58 10.85 -7.46
C LYS A 99 6.65 10.38 -6.47
N GLU A 100 7.84 10.06 -6.97
CA GLU A 100 9.02 9.65 -6.19
C GLU A 100 8.85 8.30 -5.48
N ILE A 101 7.92 7.47 -5.95
CA ILE A 101 7.72 6.10 -5.45
C ILE A 101 8.16 5.11 -6.52
N LYS A 102 9.23 4.39 -6.23
CA LYS A 102 9.74 3.33 -7.11
C LYS A 102 9.13 1.98 -6.74
N PHE A 103 8.54 1.32 -7.72
CA PHE A 103 8.09 -0.07 -7.59
C PHE A 103 9.20 -1.02 -8.04
N ILE A 104 9.47 -2.03 -7.23
CA ILE A 104 10.48 -3.05 -7.45
C ILE A 104 9.76 -4.41 -7.50
N PRO A 105 9.80 -5.13 -8.63
CA PRO A 105 9.14 -6.41 -8.76
C PRO A 105 9.77 -7.44 -7.83
N THR A 106 8.95 -8.29 -7.23
CA THR A 106 9.37 -9.45 -6.41
C THR A 106 9.00 -10.72 -7.17
N ILE A 107 10.02 -11.45 -7.59
CA ILE A 107 9.89 -12.67 -8.41
C ILE A 107 10.11 -13.89 -7.51
N ASN A 108 9.27 -14.92 -7.66
CA ASN A 108 9.40 -16.19 -6.94
C ASN A 108 10.53 -17.05 -7.53
N LYS A 109 10.82 -18.22 -6.93
CA LYS A 109 11.85 -19.13 -7.46
C LYS A 109 11.47 -19.74 -8.81
N GLN A 110 10.19 -19.79 -9.14
CA GLN A 110 9.62 -20.31 -10.38
C GLN A 110 9.65 -19.28 -11.52
N GLY A 111 10.04 -18.03 -11.25
CA GLY A 111 10.09 -16.94 -12.21
C GLY A 111 8.81 -16.11 -12.32
N ASP A 112 7.76 -16.41 -11.54
CA ASP A 112 6.52 -15.63 -11.54
C ASP A 112 6.62 -14.38 -10.67
N LEU A 113 6.00 -13.31 -11.14
CA LEU A 113 5.79 -12.09 -10.38
C LEU A 113 4.82 -12.35 -9.21
N GLN A 114 5.35 -12.32 -8.00
CA GLN A 114 4.57 -12.48 -6.77
C GLN A 114 3.93 -11.15 -6.35
N GLY A 115 4.62 -10.03 -6.58
CA GLY A 115 4.14 -8.71 -6.21
C GLY A 115 5.21 -7.63 -6.32
N PHE A 116 5.02 -6.55 -5.57
CA PHE A 116 5.91 -5.40 -5.59
C PHE A 116 6.39 -5.01 -4.19
N ARG A 117 7.64 -4.56 -4.13
CA ARG A 117 8.15 -3.69 -3.07
C ARG A 117 8.07 -2.26 -3.55
N VAL A 118 7.81 -1.35 -2.63
CA VAL A 118 7.80 0.08 -2.90
C VAL A 118 8.94 0.72 -2.12
N ARG A 119 9.69 1.57 -2.81
CA ARG A 119 10.73 2.39 -2.25
C ARG A 119 10.33 3.84 -2.39
N ASP A 120 10.31 4.54 -1.28
CA ASP A 120 10.23 6.00 -1.31
C ASP A 120 11.62 6.57 -1.59
N MET A 121 11.75 7.43 -2.61
CA MET A 121 13.04 7.93 -3.07
C MET A 121 13.65 8.97 -2.12
N GLU A 122 12.83 9.69 -1.35
CA GLU A 122 13.29 10.67 -0.37
C GLU A 122 13.84 9.97 0.87
N SER A 123 13.02 9.15 1.54
CA SER A 123 13.42 8.45 2.77
C SER A 123 14.29 7.22 2.53
N GLN A 124 14.45 6.78 1.28
CA GLN A 124 15.08 5.50 0.88
C GLN A 124 14.47 4.26 1.59
N THR A 125 13.31 4.42 2.22
CA THR A 125 12.66 3.35 2.98
C THR A 125 11.94 2.42 2.03
N GLU A 126 12.12 1.12 2.23
CA GLU A 126 11.60 0.09 1.35
C GLU A 126 10.70 -0.90 2.10
N MET A 127 9.50 -1.12 1.58
CA MET A 127 8.52 -2.01 2.19
C MET A 127 7.69 -2.74 1.14
N LYS A 128 7.01 -3.84 1.50
CA LYS A 128 6.13 -4.53 0.56
C LYS A 128 4.93 -3.62 0.26
N ALA A 129 4.49 -3.59 -1.00
CA ALA A 129 3.35 -2.78 -1.40
C ALA A 129 2.08 -3.12 -0.59
N SER A 130 1.86 -4.40 -0.30
CA SER A 130 0.76 -4.87 0.55
C SER A 130 0.84 -4.40 2.00
N ASP A 131 2.04 -4.12 2.51
CA ASP A 131 2.27 -3.65 3.88
C ASP A 131 2.02 -2.14 4.01
N VAL A 132 2.13 -1.39 2.91
CA VAL A 132 1.65 0.00 2.81
C VAL A 132 0.14 0.02 2.87
N HIS A 133 -0.51 -0.66 1.92
CA HIS A 133 -1.95 -0.81 1.91
C HIS A 133 -2.35 -2.04 1.08
N ARG A 134 -3.40 -2.75 1.52
CA ARG A 134 -3.87 -3.97 0.83
C ARG A 134 -4.20 -3.73 -0.65
N ASN A 135 -4.72 -2.55 -0.98
CA ASN A 135 -5.09 -2.17 -2.36
C ASN A 135 -3.88 -1.92 -3.28
N MET A 136 -2.67 -1.78 -2.73
CA MET A 136 -1.44 -1.63 -3.53
C MET A 136 -0.80 -2.98 -3.88
N GLY A 137 -1.34 -4.11 -3.39
CA GLY A 137 -0.88 -5.43 -3.77
C GLY A 137 -1.20 -5.76 -5.22
N LEU A 138 -0.34 -6.55 -5.88
CA LEU A 138 -0.46 -6.91 -7.30
C LEU A 138 -1.86 -7.39 -7.69
N LYS A 139 -2.41 -8.36 -6.96
CA LYS A 139 -3.78 -8.86 -7.20
C LYS A 139 -4.82 -7.74 -7.18
N LYS A 140 -4.71 -6.81 -6.22
CA LYS A 140 -5.67 -5.71 -6.09
C LYS A 140 -5.52 -4.67 -7.18
N LEU A 141 -4.30 -4.43 -7.65
CA LEU A 141 -4.06 -3.59 -8.81
C LEU A 141 -4.66 -4.20 -10.07
N LEU A 142 -4.49 -5.52 -10.29
CA LEU A 142 -5.14 -6.21 -11.40
C LEU A 142 -6.67 -6.21 -11.28
N ASP A 143 -7.20 -6.47 -10.08
CA ASP A 143 -8.65 -6.41 -9.78
C ASP A 143 -9.24 -5.01 -10.06
N SER A 144 -8.44 -3.93 -9.93
CA SER A 144 -8.88 -2.56 -10.24
C SER A 144 -8.99 -2.26 -11.74
N GLY A 145 -8.68 -3.22 -12.60
CA GLY A 145 -8.77 -3.08 -14.06
C GLY A 145 -7.45 -2.77 -14.75
N LEU A 146 -6.35 -2.65 -13.99
CA LEU A 146 -5.02 -2.54 -14.59
C LEU A 146 -4.61 -3.88 -15.20
N PHE A 147 -3.87 -3.81 -16.29
CA PHE A 147 -3.28 -4.97 -16.93
C PHE A 147 -1.87 -4.65 -17.44
N PHE A 148 -1.05 -5.68 -17.56
CA PHE A 148 0.23 -5.61 -18.26
C PHE A 148 -0.01 -5.72 -19.75
N GLN A 149 0.59 -4.80 -20.51
CA GLN A 149 0.57 -4.87 -21.98
C GLN A 149 1.64 -5.81 -22.50
N ASP A 150 2.80 -5.82 -21.84
CA ASP A 150 3.96 -6.57 -22.26
C ASP A 150 4.13 -7.84 -21.41
N ASP A 151 4.64 -8.90 -22.02
CA ASP A 151 4.98 -10.17 -21.36
C ASP A 151 6.31 -10.10 -20.57
N ASN A 152 6.65 -8.91 -20.06
CA ASN A 152 7.88 -8.67 -19.31
C ASN A 152 7.92 -9.45 -17.98
N PHE A 153 6.77 -9.92 -17.50
CA PHE A 153 6.65 -10.67 -16.26
C PHE A 153 5.78 -11.91 -16.45
N ASN A 154 6.28 -13.06 -15.99
CA ASN A 154 5.45 -14.25 -15.88
C ASN A 154 4.44 -14.07 -14.74
N LEU A 155 3.17 -14.32 -15.01
CA LEU A 155 2.10 -14.25 -14.02
C LEU A 155 1.65 -15.67 -13.68
N SER A 156 1.47 -15.95 -12.38
CA SER A 156 0.78 -17.18 -11.96
C SER A 156 -0.61 -17.30 -12.61
N ASN A 157 -1.08 -18.52 -12.85
CA ASN A 157 -2.37 -18.80 -13.49
C ASN A 157 -3.54 -17.89 -13.04
N PRO A 158 -3.82 -17.72 -11.72
CA PRO A 158 -4.93 -16.86 -11.30
C PRO A 158 -4.70 -15.37 -11.60
N MET A 159 -3.45 -14.90 -11.61
CA MET A 159 -3.14 -13.50 -11.97
C MET A 159 -3.21 -13.30 -13.48
N HIS A 160 -2.79 -14.30 -14.26
CA HIS A 160 -2.89 -14.27 -15.71
C HIS A 160 -4.35 -14.20 -16.18
N GLU A 161 -5.26 -14.98 -15.57
CA GLU A 161 -6.69 -14.92 -15.87
C GLU A 161 -7.29 -13.53 -15.59
N LEU A 162 -6.93 -12.92 -14.45
CA LEU A 162 -7.35 -11.55 -14.13
C LEU A 162 -6.80 -10.53 -15.15
N ASN A 163 -5.54 -10.66 -15.54
CA ASN A 163 -4.91 -9.79 -16.52
C ASN A 163 -5.65 -9.87 -17.87
N GLN A 164 -5.93 -11.09 -18.36
CA GLN A 164 -6.67 -11.31 -19.60
C GLN A 164 -8.08 -10.74 -19.54
N LYS A 165 -8.79 -10.91 -18.42
CA LYS A 165 -10.12 -10.34 -18.22
C LYS A 165 -10.10 -8.81 -18.33
N SER A 166 -9.12 -8.15 -17.70
CA SER A 166 -8.95 -6.70 -17.79
C SER A 166 -8.65 -6.24 -19.22
N ILE A 167 -7.79 -6.95 -19.95
CA ILE A 167 -7.51 -6.68 -21.37
C ILE A 167 -8.79 -6.81 -22.22
N GLN A 168 -9.59 -7.86 -22.02
CA GLN A 168 -10.83 -8.06 -22.78
C GLN A 168 -11.85 -6.95 -22.49
N ASN A 169 -12.00 -6.54 -21.24
CA ASN A 169 -12.89 -5.44 -20.86
C ASN A 169 -12.45 -4.14 -21.52
N PHE A 170 -11.15 -3.85 -21.52
CA PHE A 170 -10.59 -2.67 -22.17
C PHE A 170 -10.83 -2.67 -23.69
N LYS A 171 -10.67 -3.81 -24.37
CA LYS A 171 -10.98 -3.95 -25.80
C LYS A 171 -12.45 -3.68 -26.10
N LYS A 172 -13.37 -4.23 -25.29
CA LYS A 172 -14.81 -3.97 -25.43
C LYS A 172 -15.14 -2.50 -25.25
N GLU A 173 -14.52 -1.83 -24.28
CA GLU A 173 -14.71 -0.40 -24.05
C GLU A 173 -14.25 0.44 -25.25
N LEU A 174 -13.10 0.11 -25.83
CA LEU A 174 -12.60 0.75 -27.06
C LEU A 174 -13.54 0.54 -28.26
N GLU A 175 -14.04 -0.68 -28.46
CA GLU A 175 -15.01 -0.99 -29.53
C GLU A 175 -16.31 -0.18 -29.38
N MET A 176 -16.82 -0.06 -28.15
CA MET A 176 -18.00 0.75 -27.84
C MET A 176 -17.77 2.23 -28.13
N ILE A 177 -16.61 2.78 -27.74
CA ILE A 177 -16.23 4.17 -28.02
C ILE A 177 -16.14 4.39 -29.54
N ALA A 178 -15.53 3.45 -30.27
CA ALA A 178 -15.41 3.54 -31.72
C ALA A 178 -16.79 3.52 -32.42
N LEU A 179 -17.70 2.66 -31.96
CA LEU A 179 -19.07 2.60 -32.46
C LEU A 179 -19.83 3.92 -32.19
N GLN A 180 -19.69 4.48 -30.99
CA GLN A 180 -20.33 5.74 -30.62
C GLN A 180 -19.81 6.92 -31.45
N ASN A 181 -18.50 6.97 -31.70
CA ASN A 181 -17.90 7.98 -32.57
C ASN A 181 -18.36 7.83 -34.03
N LYS A 182 -18.51 6.60 -34.53
CA LYS A 182 -19.04 6.34 -35.87
C LYS A 182 -20.49 6.82 -36.02
N ILE A 183 -21.35 6.52 -35.05
CA ILE A 183 -22.75 7.00 -35.03
C ILE A 183 -22.79 8.54 -35.04
N LEU A 184 -21.93 9.19 -34.25
CA LEU A 184 -21.85 10.66 -34.18
C LEU A 184 -21.38 11.30 -35.51
N LEU A 185 -20.46 10.63 -36.22
CA LEU A 185 -20.02 11.07 -37.55
C LEU A 185 -21.14 10.93 -38.59
N GLU A 186 -21.86 9.82 -38.56
CA GLU A 186 -23.00 9.56 -39.46
C GLU A 186 -24.13 10.57 -39.23
N SER A 187 -24.46 10.91 -37.98
CA SER A 187 -25.48 11.92 -37.65
C SER A 187 -25.08 13.33 -38.07
N LYS A 188 -23.79 13.70 -37.97
CA LYS A 188 -23.32 15.01 -38.46
C LYS A 188 -23.39 15.10 -39.98
N THR A 189 -23.06 14.03 -40.70
CA THR A 189 -23.11 14.05 -42.17
C THR A 189 -24.53 14.15 -42.72
N SER A 190 -25.53 13.55 -42.05
CA SER A 190 -26.94 13.67 -42.44
C SER A 190 -27.48 15.08 -42.19
N GLU A 191 -27.11 15.72 -41.08
CA GLU A 191 -27.45 17.13 -40.79
C GLU A 191 -26.89 18.08 -41.87
N THR A 192 -25.61 17.97 -42.24
CA THR A 192 -25.03 18.81 -43.33
C THR A 192 -25.73 18.62 -44.67
N LYS A 193 -26.12 17.39 -45.04
CA LYS A 193 -26.85 17.14 -46.29
C LYS A 193 -28.25 17.77 -46.29
N ILE A 194 -28.89 17.87 -45.13
CA ILE A 194 -30.18 18.54 -44.99
C ILE A 194 -30.01 20.06 -45.15
N VAL A 195 -29.00 20.65 -44.51
CA VAL A 195 -28.69 22.09 -44.62
C VAL A 195 -28.36 22.47 -46.07
N ASP A 196 -27.46 21.74 -46.73
CA ASP A 196 -27.11 21.97 -48.14
C ASP A 196 -28.32 21.88 -49.07
N LYS A 197 -29.26 20.97 -48.79
CA LYS A 197 -30.49 20.81 -49.58
C LYS A 197 -31.46 21.97 -49.35
N ILE A 198 -31.52 22.51 -48.14
CA ILE A 198 -32.33 23.69 -47.80
C ILE A 198 -31.73 24.93 -48.48
N GLU A 199 -30.41 25.12 -48.42
CA GLU A 199 -29.72 26.26 -49.05
C GLU A 199 -29.90 26.28 -50.57
N ARG A 200 -29.72 25.14 -51.26
CA ARG A 200 -29.98 25.06 -52.71
C ARG A 200 -31.41 25.42 -53.07
N LYS A 201 -32.39 24.99 -52.26
CA LYS A 201 -33.81 25.28 -52.48
C LYS A 201 -34.17 26.75 -52.24
N ILE A 202 -33.43 27.44 -51.36
CA ILE A 202 -33.55 28.89 -51.15
C ILE A 202 -32.96 29.65 -52.34
N ILE A 203 -31.79 29.23 -52.83
CA ILE A 203 -31.12 29.85 -53.99
C ILE A 203 -31.99 29.73 -55.25
N GLU A 204 -32.52 28.53 -55.57
CA GLU A 204 -33.41 28.31 -56.72
C GLU A 204 -34.69 29.17 -56.68
N ARG A 205 -35.25 29.40 -55.48
CA ARG A 205 -36.42 30.27 -55.30
C ARG A 205 -36.08 31.75 -55.45
N SER A 206 -34.85 32.16 -55.19
CA SER A 206 -34.39 33.55 -55.35
C SER A 206 -34.07 33.91 -56.81
N THR A 207 -33.61 32.94 -57.61
CA THR A 207 -33.27 33.14 -59.02
C THR A 207 -34.50 33.23 -59.95
N PHE A 208 -35.66 32.76 -59.51
CA PHE A 208 -36.92 32.78 -60.27
C PHE A 208 -37.75 34.08 -60.09
N ARG A 209 -37.24 35.07 -59.34
CA ARG A 209 -37.91 36.36 -59.04
C ARG A 209 -37.30 37.58 -59.76
N ARG A 210 -36.48 37.38 -60.79
CA ARG A 210 -36.05 38.44 -61.72
C ARG A 210 -36.74 38.23 -63.07
#